data_AF-A0A0S7EII8-F1
#
_entry.id   AF-A0A0S7EII8-F1
#
_cell.length_a   1.000
_cell.length_b   1.000
_cell.length_c   1.000
_cell.angle_alpha   90.00
_cell.angle_beta   90.00
_cell.angle_gamma   90.00
#
_symmetry.space_group_name_H-M   'P 1'
#
loop_
_entity.id
_entity.type
_entity.pdbx_description
1 polymer ?
#
loop_
_entity_poly.entity_id
_entity_poly.type
_entity_poly.pdbx_seq_one_letter_code
_entity_poly.pdbx_strand_id
1 'polypeptide(L)'
;RAVDCALCPNKGGAFKQTDDGRWAHVVCALWIPEVCFANTVFLEPIDSIEHIPAARWKLTCYICKQRGSGACIQCHKANCYTAFHVTCAQQAGLYMKMEPVRETGANGTSFSVRKTAYCDIHTPPGSARPLAGVGGASMGSSNSEGELEDDDEPSLGQDEDSKGWSSERAKRAKAKSRLKMKRARKILAERRAAAPVVSVPCIPPHRLSKITSN
;
A
#
# COMPACT_ATOMS: atom_id res chain seq x y z
N ARG A 1 9.81 -11.35 -21.02
CA ARG A 1 10.95 -10.98 -20.16
C ARG A 1 10.43 -10.01 -19.10
N ALA A 2 10.81 -10.13 -17.83
CA ALA A 2 10.46 -9.13 -16.84
C ALA A 2 11.24 -7.83 -17.12
N VAL A 3 10.58 -6.68 -17.03
CA VAL A 3 11.18 -5.35 -17.19
C VAL A 3 11.44 -4.72 -15.82
N ASP A 4 12.40 -3.81 -15.79
CA ASP A 4 12.85 -3.14 -14.58
C ASP A 4 12.44 -1.67 -14.59
N CYS A 5 12.02 -1.17 -13.44
CA CYS A 5 11.70 0.24 -13.28
C CYS A 5 12.98 1.05 -13.17
N ALA A 6 13.13 2.10 -13.99
CA ALA A 6 14.25 3.04 -13.91
C ALA A 6 14.27 3.86 -12.61
N LEU A 7 13.17 3.89 -11.86
CA LEU A 7 12.95 4.81 -10.74
C LEU A 7 12.92 4.13 -9.36
N CYS A 8 12.88 2.79 -9.30
CA CYS A 8 12.85 2.05 -8.03
C CYS A 8 13.31 0.58 -8.20
N PRO A 9 13.68 -0.12 -7.10
CA PRO A 9 14.18 -1.50 -7.19
C PRO A 9 13.07 -2.56 -7.33
N ASN A 10 11.81 -2.18 -7.18
CA ASN A 10 10.69 -3.12 -7.11
C ASN A 10 10.28 -3.64 -8.50
N LYS A 11 9.80 -4.88 -8.55
CA LYS A 11 9.27 -5.54 -9.76
C LYS A 11 7.74 -5.66 -9.70
N GLY A 12 7.11 -5.96 -10.83
CA GLY A 12 5.64 -6.07 -10.95
C GLY A 12 4.94 -4.70 -10.95
N GLY A 13 3.61 -4.66 -11.04
CA GLY A 13 2.85 -3.41 -11.16
C GLY A 13 2.71 -2.91 -12.61
N ALA A 14 2.19 -1.69 -12.78
CA ALA A 14 1.93 -1.09 -14.10
C ALA A 14 3.13 -0.28 -14.60
N PHE A 15 3.57 -0.57 -15.82
CA PHE A 15 4.73 0.05 -16.46
C PHE A 15 4.35 0.75 -17.76
N LYS A 16 5.13 1.76 -18.13
CA LYS A 16 5.17 2.36 -19.47
C LYS A 16 6.62 2.52 -19.91
N GLN A 17 6.86 2.51 -21.22
CA GLN A 17 8.18 2.83 -21.75
C GLN A 17 8.50 4.30 -21.52
N THR A 18 9.78 4.57 -21.32
CA THR A 18 10.31 5.93 -21.26
C THR A 18 10.72 6.39 -22.66
N ASP A 19 10.88 7.69 -22.84
CA ASP A 19 11.39 8.31 -24.07
C ASP A 19 12.85 7.91 -24.40
N ASP A 20 13.60 7.48 -23.40
CA ASP A 20 14.98 6.96 -23.54
C ASP A 20 15.08 5.41 -23.63
N GLY A 21 13.97 4.72 -23.88
CA GLY A 21 13.95 3.28 -24.15
C GLY A 21 14.02 2.36 -22.92
N ARG A 22 13.97 2.93 -21.71
CA ARG A 22 13.80 2.19 -20.45
C ARG A 22 12.32 1.95 -20.14
N TRP A 23 12.05 1.40 -18.96
CA TRP A 23 10.71 1.23 -18.42
C TRP A 23 10.61 1.88 -17.06
N ALA A 24 9.47 2.45 -16.73
CA ALA A 24 9.21 2.99 -15.41
C ALA A 24 7.79 2.67 -14.97
N HIS A 25 7.59 2.56 -13.66
CA HIS A 25 6.25 2.43 -13.11
C HIS A 25 5.47 3.72 -13.34
N VAL A 26 4.21 3.58 -13.75
CA VAL A 26 3.28 4.72 -13.83
C VAL A 26 3.17 5.43 -12.48
N VAL A 27 3.11 4.68 -11.38
CA VAL A 27 3.05 5.27 -10.03
C VAL A 27 4.32 6.03 -9.67
N CYS A 28 5.51 5.54 -10.04
CA CYS A 28 6.76 6.27 -9.77
C CYS A 28 6.78 7.62 -10.52
N ALA A 29 6.42 7.61 -11.81
CA ALA A 29 6.31 8.82 -12.61
C ALA A 29 5.27 9.80 -12.08
N LEU A 30 4.13 9.31 -11.58
CA LEU A 30 3.12 10.18 -10.98
C LEU A 30 3.60 10.87 -9.70
N TRP A 31 4.50 10.27 -8.92
CA TRP A 31 4.86 10.78 -7.59
C TRP A 31 6.21 11.49 -7.53
N ILE A 32 7.13 11.22 -8.45
CA ILE A 32 8.40 11.97 -8.55
C ILE A 32 8.12 13.29 -9.28
N PRO A 33 8.32 14.47 -8.65
CA PRO A 33 7.84 15.74 -9.18
C PRO A 33 8.39 16.14 -10.55
N GLU A 34 9.61 15.72 -10.86
CA GLU A 34 10.31 16.11 -12.10
C GLU A 34 10.01 15.18 -13.27
N VAL A 35 9.37 14.03 -13.02
CA VAL A 35 9.00 13.06 -14.06
C VAL A 35 7.64 13.40 -14.62
N CYS A 36 7.52 13.33 -15.94
CA CYS A 36 6.33 13.71 -16.67
C CYS A 36 5.82 12.57 -17.55
N PHE A 37 4.72 12.86 -18.25
CA PHE A 37 4.22 12.05 -19.34
C PHE A 37 4.07 12.96 -20.55
N ALA A 38 4.66 12.58 -21.69
CA ALA A 38 4.55 13.35 -22.92
C ALA A 38 3.08 13.47 -23.38
N ASN A 39 2.27 12.44 -23.13
CA ASN A 39 0.82 12.47 -23.32
C ASN A 39 0.09 12.18 -22.00
N THR A 40 -0.67 13.15 -21.50
CA THR A 40 -1.40 13.03 -20.21
C THR A 40 -2.73 12.28 -20.29
N VAL A 41 -3.20 11.94 -21.50
CA VAL A 41 -4.39 11.10 -21.72
C VAL A 41 -4.00 9.63 -21.73
N PHE A 42 -2.98 9.29 -22.53
CA PHE A 42 -2.49 7.91 -22.63
C PHE A 42 -1.48 7.56 -21.54
N LEU A 43 -0.91 8.56 -20.86
CA LEU A 43 0.16 8.43 -19.87
C LEU A 43 1.38 7.70 -20.46
N GLU A 44 1.85 8.13 -21.64
CA GLU A 44 3.05 7.61 -22.28
C GLU A 44 3.62 8.54 -23.36
N PRO A 45 4.92 8.40 -23.69
CA PRO A 45 5.95 7.78 -22.85
C PRO A 45 6.12 8.53 -21.52
N ILE A 46 6.76 7.88 -20.56
CA ILE A 46 7.29 8.56 -19.36
C ILE A 46 8.55 9.32 -19.80
N ASP A 47 8.64 10.60 -19.50
CA ASP A 47 9.76 11.46 -19.92
C ASP A 47 10.32 12.27 -18.75
N SER A 48 11.32 13.12 -19.03
CA SER A 48 11.94 14.02 -18.05
C SER A 48 12.65 13.32 -16.87
N ILE A 49 13.06 12.05 -17.02
CA ILE A 49 13.80 11.35 -15.96
C ILE A 49 15.18 11.97 -15.72
N GLU A 50 15.78 12.53 -16.77
CA GLU A 50 17.03 13.29 -16.74
C GLU A 50 16.94 14.58 -15.92
N HIS A 51 15.74 15.11 -15.70
CA HIS A 51 15.51 16.30 -14.87
C HIS A 51 15.47 15.99 -13.37
N ILE A 52 15.46 14.71 -12.97
CA ILE A 52 15.47 14.30 -11.57
C ILE A 52 16.81 14.72 -10.91
N PRO A 53 16.79 15.57 -9.86
CA PRO A 53 18.01 16.02 -9.21
C PRO A 53 18.82 14.84 -8.63
N ALA A 54 20.15 14.90 -8.78
CA ALA A 54 21.07 13.87 -8.28
C ALA A 54 20.86 13.54 -6.78
N ALA A 55 20.36 14.51 -6.00
CA ALA A 55 20.02 14.32 -4.60
C ALA A 55 19.01 13.18 -4.37
N ARG A 56 17.99 13.04 -5.22
CA ARG A 56 16.94 12.01 -5.05
C ARG A 56 17.48 10.59 -5.15
N TRP A 57 18.48 10.38 -6.02
CA TRP A 57 19.17 9.10 -6.20
C TRP A 57 20.13 8.79 -5.04
N LYS A 58 20.64 9.84 -4.37
CA LYS A 58 21.57 9.72 -3.23
C LYS A 58 20.87 9.51 -1.90
N LEU A 59 19.55 9.68 -1.82
CA LEU A 59 18.76 9.38 -0.63
C LEU A 59 18.72 7.87 -0.37
N THR A 60 18.60 7.50 0.90
CA THR A 60 18.41 6.10 1.31
C THR A 60 16.94 5.87 1.62
N CYS A 61 16.32 4.92 0.94
CA CYS A 61 14.94 4.54 1.22
C CYS A 61 14.86 3.92 2.61
N TYR A 62 14.11 4.51 3.54
CA TYR A 62 14.04 4.01 4.91
C TYR A 62 13.30 2.67 5.02
N ILE A 63 12.55 2.26 4.01
CA ILE A 63 11.81 0.99 3.99
C ILE A 63 12.74 -0.15 3.57
N CYS A 64 13.32 -0.07 2.36
CA CYS A 64 14.18 -1.14 1.83
C CYS A 64 15.67 -1.00 2.19
N LYS A 65 16.06 0.10 2.84
CA LYS A 65 17.43 0.44 3.25
C LYS A 65 18.44 0.58 2.10
N GLN A 66 17.97 0.67 0.85
CA GLN A 66 18.83 0.83 -0.33
C GLN A 66 19.03 2.30 -0.69
N ARG A 67 20.23 2.61 -1.20
CA ARG A 67 20.65 3.92 -1.72
C ARG A 67 21.10 3.74 -3.17
N GLY A 68 20.76 4.67 -4.06
CA GLY A 68 21.16 4.61 -5.47
C GLY A 68 20.40 3.60 -6.33
N SER A 69 19.47 2.83 -5.77
CA SER A 69 18.66 1.84 -6.49
C SER A 69 17.38 2.42 -7.13
N GLY A 70 17.26 3.74 -7.17
CA GLY A 70 16.06 4.47 -7.59
C GLY A 70 16.04 5.91 -7.06
N ALA A 71 15.05 6.68 -7.49
CA ALA A 71 14.83 8.04 -7.05
C ALA A 71 13.82 8.07 -5.89
N CYS A 72 14.23 8.59 -4.73
CA CYS A 72 13.35 8.72 -3.58
C CYS A 72 12.52 10.02 -3.62
N ILE A 73 11.32 9.93 -3.06
CA ILE A 73 10.56 11.08 -2.57
C ILE A 73 10.73 11.19 -1.06
N GLN A 74 10.38 12.35 -0.49
CA GLN A 74 10.47 12.61 0.94
C GLN A 74 9.09 12.82 1.54
N CYS A 75 8.99 12.56 2.83
CA CYS A 75 7.80 12.87 3.62
C CYS A 75 7.40 14.34 3.43
N HIS A 76 6.10 14.59 3.24
CA HIS A 76 5.57 15.93 3.02
C HIS A 76 5.51 16.78 4.30
N LYS A 77 5.68 16.19 5.49
CA LYS A 77 5.71 16.94 6.75
C LYS A 77 6.92 17.87 6.77
N ALA A 78 6.70 19.14 7.06
CA ALA A 78 7.76 20.13 7.23
C ALA A 78 8.84 19.63 8.19
N ASN A 79 10.10 19.83 7.82
CA ASN A 79 11.30 19.39 8.55
C ASN A 79 11.43 17.85 8.73
N CYS A 80 10.68 17.04 7.98
CA CYS A 80 10.87 15.60 7.92
C CYS A 80 11.59 15.19 6.63
N TYR A 81 12.80 14.67 6.76
CA TYR A 81 13.63 14.26 5.61
C TYR A 81 13.57 12.76 5.32
N THR A 82 12.68 12.01 5.98
CA THR A 82 12.49 10.58 5.74
C THR A 82 12.18 10.34 4.28
N ALA A 83 13.04 9.57 3.62
CA ALA A 83 12.98 9.31 2.19
C ALA A 83 12.57 7.87 1.90
N PHE A 84 11.83 7.67 0.82
CA PHE A 84 11.38 6.35 0.38
C PHE A 84 11.16 6.31 -1.13
N HIS A 85 11.35 5.13 -1.72
CA HIS A 85 10.84 4.89 -3.07
C HIS A 85 9.32 4.91 -3.05
N VAL A 86 8.72 5.42 -4.14
CA VAL A 86 7.27 5.52 -4.30
C VAL A 86 6.58 4.16 -4.10
N THR A 87 7.09 3.11 -4.75
CA THR A 87 6.54 1.76 -4.63
C THR A 87 6.81 1.11 -3.27
N CYS A 88 7.92 1.44 -2.60
CA CYS A 88 8.13 1.00 -1.22
C CYS A 88 7.06 1.60 -0.29
N ALA A 89 6.77 2.90 -0.42
CA ALA A 89 5.72 3.56 0.36
C ALA A 89 4.33 2.96 0.09
N GLN A 90 4.00 2.71 -1.18
CA GLN A 90 2.75 2.08 -1.59
C GLN A 90 2.60 0.68 -0.98
N GLN A 91 3.64 -0.16 -1.04
CA GLN A 91 3.63 -1.52 -0.51
C GLN A 91 3.60 -1.56 1.02
N ALA A 92 4.27 -0.62 1.68
CA ALA A 92 4.24 -0.46 3.13
C ALA A 92 2.92 0.15 3.64
N GLY A 93 2.01 0.56 2.75
CA GLY A 93 0.74 1.16 3.12
C GLY A 93 0.88 2.55 3.74
N LEU A 94 1.93 3.29 3.41
CA LEU A 94 2.07 4.68 3.84
C LEU A 94 0.94 5.54 3.29
N TYR A 95 0.60 6.61 4.01
CA TYR A 95 -0.37 7.56 3.50
C TYR A 95 0.16 8.21 2.22
N MET A 96 -0.60 8.09 1.15
CA MET A 96 -0.33 8.66 -0.15
C MET A 96 -1.66 9.13 -0.75
N LYS A 97 -1.85 10.44 -0.89
CA LYS A 97 -3.07 11.03 -1.46
C LYS A 97 -2.76 12.02 -2.58
N MET A 98 -3.54 11.92 -3.66
CA MET A 98 -3.62 12.94 -4.70
C MET A 98 -4.96 13.65 -4.59
N GLU A 99 -4.95 14.97 -4.54
CA GLU A 99 -6.14 15.80 -4.40
C GLU A 99 -6.19 16.83 -5.53
N PRO A 100 -7.30 16.95 -6.26
CA PRO A 100 -7.48 18.08 -7.16
C PRO A 100 -7.58 19.36 -6.33
N VAL A 101 -6.81 20.37 -6.70
CA VAL A 101 -6.86 21.71 -6.11
C VAL A 101 -7.45 22.64 -7.16
N ARG A 102 -8.49 23.37 -6.76
CA ARG A 102 -9.09 24.44 -7.56
C ARG A 102 -8.55 25.75 -7.04
N GLU A 103 -7.91 26.51 -7.90
CA GLU A 103 -7.40 27.84 -7.57
C GLU A 103 -8.14 28.85 -8.45
N THR A 104 -8.95 29.71 -7.82
CA THR A 104 -9.63 30.81 -8.50
C THR A 104 -8.81 32.07 -8.27
N GLY A 105 -8.12 32.52 -9.31
CA GLY A 105 -7.34 33.76 -9.31
C GLY A 105 -7.95 34.83 -10.22
N ALA A 106 -7.31 35.99 -10.26
CA ALA A 106 -7.70 37.09 -11.15
C ALA A 106 -7.69 36.70 -12.65
N ASN A 107 -6.97 35.63 -13.00
CA ASN A 107 -6.74 35.18 -14.38
C ASN A 107 -7.66 34.00 -14.77
N GLY A 108 -8.66 33.68 -13.94
CA GLY A 108 -9.56 32.54 -14.12
C GLY A 108 -9.36 31.43 -13.08
N THR A 109 -10.03 30.29 -13.29
CA THR A 109 -9.93 29.12 -12.41
C THR A 109 -8.95 28.10 -13.00
N SER A 110 -7.87 27.79 -12.29
CA SER A 110 -6.94 26.71 -12.62
C SER A 110 -7.22 25.45 -11.79
N PHE A 111 -6.91 24.30 -12.36
CA PHE A 111 -7.00 23.00 -11.71
C PHE A 111 -5.61 22.40 -11.65
N SER A 112 -5.12 22.12 -10.45
CA SER A 112 -3.86 21.42 -10.22
C SER A 112 -4.11 20.16 -9.40
N VAL A 113 -3.10 19.29 -9.25
CA VAL A 113 -3.18 18.10 -8.40
C VAL A 113 -2.10 18.17 -7.35
N ARG A 114 -2.51 18.27 -6.08
CA ARG A 114 -1.60 18.22 -4.94
C ARG A 114 -1.37 16.76 -4.54
N LYS A 115 -0.10 16.37 -4.46
CA LYS A 115 0.33 15.00 -4.13
C LYS A 115 1.02 15.03 -2.77
N THR A 116 0.50 14.29 -1.79
CA THR A 116 1.02 14.27 -0.41
C THR A 116 1.31 12.83 0.02
N ALA A 117 2.55 12.58 0.47
CA ALA A 117 2.97 11.30 1.01
C ALA A 117 3.65 11.51 2.37
N TYR A 118 3.34 10.69 3.36
CA TYR A 118 3.93 10.80 4.70
C TYR A 118 4.64 9.51 5.10
N CYS A 119 5.67 9.62 5.94
CA CYS A 119 6.17 8.44 6.66
C CYS A 119 5.13 7.96 7.68
N ASP A 120 5.39 6.80 8.26
CA ASP A 120 4.60 6.19 9.34
C ASP A 120 4.40 7.13 10.53
N ILE A 121 5.45 7.87 10.94
CA ILE A 121 5.40 8.83 12.05
C ILE A 121 4.46 10.02 11.76
N HIS A 122 4.29 10.38 10.49
CA HIS A 122 3.55 11.57 10.07
C HIS A 122 2.26 11.25 9.31
N THR A 123 1.83 9.99 9.33
CA THR A 123 0.56 9.58 8.74
C THR A 123 -0.58 10.24 9.52
N PRO A 124 -1.49 11.00 8.86
CA PRO A 124 -2.58 11.67 9.56
C PRO A 124 -3.47 10.69 10.35
N PRO A 125 -3.93 11.04 11.56
CA PRO A 125 -4.86 10.21 12.33
C PRO A 125 -6.12 9.88 11.51
N GLY A 126 -6.59 8.63 11.60
CA GLY A 126 -7.75 8.14 10.82
C GLY A 126 -7.46 7.79 9.36
N SER A 127 -6.23 8.01 8.89
CA SER A 127 -5.84 7.70 7.51
C SER A 127 -4.84 6.55 7.36
N ALA A 128 -4.29 6.08 8.48
CA ALA A 128 -3.55 4.84 8.53
C ALA A 128 -4.51 3.70 8.16
N ARG A 129 -4.35 3.16 6.94
CA ARG A 129 -5.00 1.89 6.64
C ARG A 129 -4.33 0.84 7.52
N PRO A 130 -5.07 0.02 8.28
CA PRO A 130 -4.49 -1.20 8.81
C PRO A 130 -3.81 -1.92 7.65
N LEU A 131 -2.67 -2.58 7.91
CA LEU A 131 -2.04 -3.53 6.99
C LEU A 131 -3.00 -4.71 6.76
N ALA A 132 -4.11 -4.45 6.08
CA ALA A 132 -5.12 -5.38 5.64
C ALA A 132 -5.04 -5.36 4.11
N GLY A 133 -4.78 -6.54 3.56
CA GLY A 133 -4.54 -6.76 2.14
C GLY A 133 -5.50 -6.00 1.23
N VAL A 134 -4.94 -5.54 0.12
CA VAL A 134 -5.65 -4.93 -1.01
C VAL A 134 -6.90 -5.76 -1.37
N GLY A 135 -8.06 -5.14 -1.19
CA GLY A 135 -9.38 -5.60 -1.62
C GLY A 135 -10.40 -4.51 -1.24
N GLY A 136 -10.92 -3.79 -2.23
CA GLY A 136 -11.69 -2.56 -2.04
C GLY A 136 -13.21 -2.76 -1.90
N ALA A 137 -13.82 -1.64 -1.51
CA ALA A 137 -15.23 -1.24 -1.61
C ALA A 137 -16.27 -1.90 -0.68
N SER A 138 -16.75 -1.03 0.20
CA SER A 138 -17.95 -0.98 1.02
C SER A 138 -19.23 -1.56 0.40
N MET A 139 -20.07 -2.18 1.23
CA MET A 139 -21.49 -1.93 1.57
C MET A 139 -21.96 -3.23 2.28
N GLY A 140 -22.27 -3.31 3.57
CA GLY A 140 -23.44 -2.73 4.22
C GLY A 140 -24.20 -3.87 4.94
N SER A 141 -24.78 -3.55 6.09
CA SER A 141 -25.81 -4.30 6.86
C SER A 141 -25.36 -5.35 7.89
N SER A 142 -25.39 -4.87 9.14
CA SER A 142 -26.15 -5.38 10.30
C SER A 142 -26.19 -6.89 10.58
N ASN A 143 -25.64 -7.31 11.73
CA ASN A 143 -26.45 -7.72 12.88
C ASN A 143 -25.60 -8.23 14.07
N SER A 144 -26.14 -7.96 15.26
CA SER A 144 -26.02 -8.68 16.54
C SER A 144 -24.65 -8.68 17.26
N GLU A 145 -24.50 -7.64 18.08
CA GLU A 145 -24.39 -7.71 19.55
C GLU A 145 -24.34 -9.11 20.16
N GLY A 146 -23.29 -9.34 20.95
CA GLY A 146 -22.98 -10.57 21.66
C GLY A 146 -21.76 -10.31 22.55
N GLU A 147 -21.98 -9.44 23.53
CA GLU A 147 -21.06 -9.11 24.62
C GLU A 147 -20.74 -10.39 25.42
N LEU A 148 -19.45 -10.67 25.61
CA LEU A 148 -18.98 -11.47 26.73
C LEU A 148 -17.69 -10.84 27.24
N GLU A 149 -17.88 -10.10 28.32
CA GLU A 149 -16.89 -9.59 29.25
C GLU A 149 -16.07 -10.76 29.84
N ASP A 150 -14.77 -10.56 30.04
CA ASP A 150 -13.99 -11.37 30.98
C ASP A 150 -12.86 -10.46 31.50
N ASP A 151 -13.25 -9.64 32.49
CA ASP A 151 -12.37 -9.07 33.50
C ASP A 151 -11.82 -10.22 34.35
N ASP A 152 -10.49 -10.35 34.45
CA ASP A 152 -9.86 -11.10 35.55
C ASP A 152 -8.55 -10.40 35.93
N GLU A 153 -8.70 -9.54 36.94
CA GLU A 153 -7.65 -8.93 37.77
C GLU A 153 -7.06 -10.01 38.69
N PRO A 154 -5.73 -10.16 38.83
CA PRO A 154 -5.19 -11.17 39.73
C PRO A 154 -5.08 -10.60 41.16
N SER A 155 -6.15 -10.78 41.95
CA SER A 155 -6.10 -10.52 43.39
C SER A 155 -5.20 -11.53 44.11
N LEU A 156 -4.25 -11.00 44.88
CA LEU A 156 -3.35 -11.72 45.77
C LEU A 156 -4.13 -12.39 46.90
N GLY A 157 -4.03 -13.72 47.00
CA GLY A 157 -4.50 -14.51 48.13
C GLY A 157 -3.51 -15.63 48.43
N GLN A 158 -3.01 -15.65 49.67
CA GLN A 158 -2.10 -16.64 50.20
C GLN A 158 -2.83 -17.97 50.52
N ASP A 159 -2.01 -18.99 50.73
CA ASP A 159 -2.23 -20.21 51.53
C ASP A 159 -2.42 -21.55 50.80
N GLU A 160 -1.91 -22.56 51.49
CA GLU A 160 -1.14 -23.69 51.00
C GLU A 160 -1.97 -24.94 50.61
N ASP A 161 -1.24 -25.95 50.13
CA ASP A 161 -1.65 -27.33 49.82
C ASP A 161 -2.46 -27.61 48.54
N SER A 162 -1.76 -28.10 47.49
CA SER A 162 -2.08 -29.35 46.77
C SER A 162 -1.48 -29.40 45.35
N LYS A 163 -0.46 -30.25 45.15
CA LYS A 163 0.35 -30.44 43.92
C LYS A 163 -0.39 -31.03 42.69
N GLY A 164 -1.71 -30.86 42.56
CA GLY A 164 -2.51 -31.44 41.46
C GLY A 164 -3.09 -30.47 40.42
N TRP A 165 -3.30 -29.20 40.78
CA TRP A 165 -4.17 -28.28 40.02
C TRP A 165 -3.48 -27.53 38.87
N SER A 166 -2.17 -27.28 38.99
CA SER A 166 -1.40 -26.48 38.00
C SER A 166 -1.23 -27.18 36.64
N SER A 167 -1.12 -28.51 36.65
CA SER A 167 -0.95 -29.32 35.43
C SER A 167 -2.18 -29.24 34.50
N GLU A 168 -3.39 -29.28 35.07
CA GLU A 168 -4.65 -29.23 34.31
C GLU A 168 -4.88 -27.85 33.68
N ARG A 169 -4.57 -26.76 34.40
CA ARG A 169 -4.64 -25.39 33.86
C ARG A 169 -3.63 -25.19 32.71
N ALA A 170 -2.41 -25.70 32.86
CA ALA A 170 -1.39 -25.65 31.81
C ALA A 170 -1.79 -26.49 30.57
N LYS A 171 -2.38 -27.68 30.77
CA LYS A 171 -2.92 -28.50 29.68
C LYS A 171 -4.04 -27.79 28.93
N ARG A 172 -4.97 -27.11 29.64
CA ARG A 172 -6.06 -26.34 29.04
C ARG A 172 -5.55 -25.14 28.24
N ALA A 173 -4.57 -24.40 28.76
CA ALA A 173 -3.93 -23.29 28.03
C ALA A 173 -3.22 -23.79 26.75
N LYS A 174 -2.50 -24.91 26.84
CA LYS A 174 -1.83 -25.53 25.69
C LYS A 174 -2.83 -26.03 24.64
N ALA A 175 -3.98 -26.57 25.05
CA ALA A 175 -5.07 -26.97 24.16
C ALA A 175 -5.70 -25.77 23.43
N LYS A 176 -5.99 -24.68 24.16
CA LYS A 176 -6.50 -23.41 23.59
C LYS A 176 -5.52 -22.82 22.56
N SER A 177 -4.23 -22.78 22.88
CA SER A 177 -3.17 -22.31 21.97
C SER A 177 -3.08 -23.16 20.70
N ARG A 178 -3.13 -24.49 20.83
CA ARG A 178 -3.10 -25.41 19.69
C ARG A 178 -4.32 -25.23 18.77
N LEU A 179 -5.50 -24.96 19.33
CA LEU A 179 -6.71 -24.70 18.55
C LEU A 179 -6.62 -23.36 17.79
N LYS A 180 -6.10 -22.31 18.43
CA LYS A 180 -5.85 -20.99 17.81
C LYS A 180 -4.87 -21.10 16.64
N MET A 181 -3.78 -21.85 16.82
CA MET A 181 -2.79 -22.10 15.76
C MET A 181 -3.37 -22.92 14.60
N LYS A 182 -4.22 -23.92 14.88
CA LYS A 182 -4.93 -24.68 13.83
C LYS A 182 -5.88 -23.80 13.01
N ARG A 183 -6.65 -22.91 13.66
CA ARG A 183 -7.50 -21.94 12.95
C ARG A 183 -6.69 -20.98 12.08
N ALA A 184 -5.59 -20.43 12.60
CA ALA A 184 -4.71 -19.53 11.84
C ALA A 184 -4.14 -20.20 10.58
N ARG A 185 -3.66 -21.46 10.71
CA ARG A 185 -3.15 -22.23 9.57
C ARG A 185 -4.22 -22.53 8.52
N LYS A 186 -5.46 -22.82 8.93
CA LYS A 186 -6.59 -23.06 8.02
C LYS A 186 -6.90 -21.80 7.19
N ILE A 187 -6.97 -20.63 7.84
CA ILE A 187 -7.22 -19.35 7.18
C ILE A 187 -6.12 -19.01 6.15
N LEU A 188 -4.85 -19.24 6.49
CA LEU A 188 -3.75 -19.05 5.54
C LEU A 188 -3.80 -20.01 4.35
N ALA A 189 -4.19 -21.28 4.57
CA ALA A 189 -4.32 -22.26 3.50
C ALA A 189 -5.46 -21.93 2.53
N GLU A 190 -6.62 -21.51 3.06
CA GLU A 190 -7.76 -21.07 2.25
C GLU A 190 -7.42 -19.81 1.43
N ARG A 191 -6.68 -18.85 2.02
CA ARG A 191 -6.17 -17.67 1.29
C ARG A 191 -5.16 -18.01 0.19
N ARG A 192 -4.37 -19.08 0.35
CA ARG A 192 -3.39 -19.52 -0.65
C ARG A 192 -4.03 -20.26 -1.82
N ALA A 193 -5.20 -20.87 -1.62
CA ALA A 193 -5.96 -21.57 -2.65
C ALA A 193 -6.90 -20.65 -3.45
N ALA A 194 -7.15 -19.43 -2.97
CA ALA A 194 -7.95 -18.45 -3.70
C ALA A 194 -7.14 -17.83 -4.85
N ALA A 195 -7.53 -18.14 -6.09
CA ALA A 195 -7.04 -17.42 -7.26
C ALA A 195 -7.48 -15.94 -7.20
N PRO A 196 -6.65 -14.98 -7.63
CA PRO A 196 -7.06 -13.59 -7.68
C PRO A 196 -8.25 -13.44 -8.62
N VAL A 197 -9.30 -12.76 -8.16
CA VAL A 197 -10.42 -12.38 -9.03
C VAL A 197 -9.87 -11.32 -9.99
N VAL A 198 -9.51 -11.75 -11.19
CA VAL A 198 -9.20 -10.86 -12.30
C VAL A 198 -10.54 -10.41 -12.87
N SER A 199 -10.95 -9.19 -12.55
CA SER A 199 -12.08 -8.53 -13.22
C SER A 199 -11.67 -8.31 -14.68
N VAL A 200 -12.05 -9.22 -15.57
CA VAL A 200 -11.89 -9.02 -17.01
C VAL A 200 -12.79 -7.84 -17.38
N PRO A 201 -12.25 -6.73 -17.92
CA PRO A 201 -13.09 -5.64 -18.39
C PRO A 201 -14.00 -6.17 -19.50
N CYS A 202 -15.31 -6.18 -19.27
CA CYS A 202 -16.27 -6.53 -20.32
C CYS A 202 -16.23 -5.44 -21.39
N ILE A 203 -15.79 -5.79 -22.60
CA ILE A 203 -15.80 -4.88 -23.75
C ILE A 203 -17.27 -4.68 -24.14
N PRO A 204 -17.81 -3.45 -24.07
CA PRO A 204 -19.19 -3.20 -24.46
C PRO A 204 -19.43 -3.61 -25.92
N PRO A 205 -20.60 -4.20 -26.26
CA PRO A 205 -20.84 -4.77 -27.58
C PRO A 205 -20.72 -3.76 -28.73
N HIS A 206 -20.98 -2.48 -28.47
CA HIS A 206 -20.82 -1.39 -29.46
C HIS A 206 -19.35 -1.10 -29.83
N ARG A 207 -18.37 -1.62 -29.06
CA ARG A 207 -16.94 -1.52 -29.35
C ARG A 207 -16.38 -2.74 -30.07
N LEU A 208 -17.09 -3.87 -30.07
CA LEU A 208 -16.69 -5.08 -30.80
C LEU A 208 -16.83 -4.90 -32.32
N SER A 209 -17.86 -4.20 -32.79
CA SER A 209 -18.10 -3.96 -34.22
C SER A 209 -17.00 -3.12 -34.90
N LYS A 210 -16.27 -2.30 -34.14
CA LYS A 210 -15.11 -1.54 -34.66
C LYS A 210 -13.83 -2.36 -34.73
N ILE A 211 -13.76 -3.50 -34.02
CA ILE A 211 -12.58 -4.37 -33.99
C ILE A 211 -12.64 -5.40 -35.11
N THR A 212 -13.83 -5.79 -35.57
CA THR A 212 -14.04 -6.80 -36.62
C THR A 212 -14.14 -6.23 -38.03
N SER A 213 -14.00 -4.92 -38.21
CA SER A 213 -14.17 -4.24 -39.52
C SER A 213 -12.87 -3.70 -40.12
N ASN A 214 -11.72 -4.21 -39.67
CA ASN A 214 -10.43 -4.06 -40.36
C ASN A 214 -9.94 -5.42 -40.85
#